data_AF-A0AA38L015-F1
#
_entry.id   AF-A0AA38L015-F1
#
_cell.length_a   1.000
_cell.length_b   1.000
_cell.length_c   1.000
_cell.angle_alpha   90.00
_cell.angle_beta   90.00
_cell.angle_gamma   90.00
#
_symmetry.space_group_name_H-M   'P 1'
#
loop_
_entity.id
_entity.type
_entity.pdbx_description
1 polymer ?
#
loop_
_entity_poly.entity_id
_entity_poly.type
_entity_poly.pdbx_seq_one_letter_code
_entity_poly.pdbx_strand_id
1 'polypeptide(L)'
;MEAPNGFLQDEIYIESALLAMRLGIKIVLVLEQIEELKLVIETSRAMNVQPIIGVRAKLSTKQNGRWAGTSGDGGKFGLDANKLIQVVHRLRKEKMLQCLQLLHFHIGSQISCISTIKDAMVEGSQIYCELVLMGASMHYIDVGGGLGIDYDGTKSPSNISINYSMQ
;
A
#
# COMPACT_ATOMS: atom_id res chain seq x y z
N MET A 1 1.09 -0.32 -24.71
CA MET A 1 -0.10 0.35 -24.14
C MET A 1 -0.16 -0.13 -22.69
N GLU A 2 0.55 0.56 -21.80
CA GLU A 2 0.65 0.17 -20.38
C GLU A 2 -0.64 0.61 -19.67
N ALA A 3 -1.24 -0.30 -18.91
CA ALA A 3 -2.41 0.00 -18.11
C ALA A 3 -2.06 1.08 -17.07
N PRO A 4 -2.85 2.15 -16.92
CA PRO A 4 -2.64 3.12 -15.86
C PRO A 4 -3.17 2.51 -14.57
N ASN A 5 -2.28 1.88 -13.79
CA ASN A 5 -2.59 1.59 -12.39
C ASN A 5 -2.54 2.91 -11.61
N GLY A 6 -3.65 3.23 -10.92
CA GLY A 6 -3.81 4.37 -10.03
C GLY A 6 -4.68 5.50 -10.60
N PHE A 7 -5.97 5.24 -10.79
CA PHE A 7 -6.97 6.31 -10.90
C PHE A 7 -7.34 6.75 -9.49
N LEU A 8 -7.45 8.08 -9.27
CA LEU A 8 -8.18 8.63 -8.13
C LEU A 8 -9.50 7.86 -8.01
N GLN A 9 -9.71 7.23 -6.86
CA GLN A 9 -10.97 6.52 -6.63
C GLN A 9 -12.11 7.54 -6.73
N ASP A 10 -13.01 7.32 -7.69
CA ASP A 10 -14.20 8.14 -7.82
C ASP A 10 -15.29 7.65 -6.85
N GLU A 11 -16.36 8.44 -6.74
CA GLU A 11 -17.45 8.15 -5.83
C GLU A 11 -18.11 6.81 -6.16
N ILE A 12 -18.31 6.51 -7.45
CA ILE A 12 -18.94 5.28 -7.92
C ILE A 12 -18.12 4.05 -7.52
N TYR A 13 -16.79 4.13 -7.62
CA TYR A 13 -15.89 3.06 -7.20
C TYR A 13 -16.02 2.79 -5.69
N ILE A 14 -15.98 3.85 -4.87
CA ILE A 14 -16.09 3.74 -3.40
C ILE A 14 -17.48 3.22 -3.00
N GLU A 15 -18.55 3.73 -3.61
CA GLU A 15 -19.92 3.25 -3.38
C GLU A 15 -20.04 1.76 -3.70
N SER A 16 -19.50 1.33 -4.84
CA SER A 16 -19.52 -0.07 -5.25
C SER A 16 -18.81 -0.98 -4.25
N ALA A 17 -17.66 -0.55 -3.75
CA ALA A 17 -16.93 -1.27 -2.70
C ALA A 17 -17.73 -1.34 -1.40
N LEU A 18 -18.32 -0.23 -0.95
CA LEU A 18 -19.14 -0.19 0.27
C LEU A 18 -20.42 -1.04 0.14
N LEU A 19 -21.05 -1.07 -1.04
CA LEU A 19 -22.18 -1.95 -1.32
C LEU A 19 -21.78 -3.42 -1.20
N ALA A 20 -20.66 -3.81 -1.79
CA ALA A 20 -20.14 -5.17 -1.67
C ALA A 20 -19.77 -5.53 -0.21
N MET A 21 -19.26 -4.58 0.56
CA MET A 21 -19.04 -4.76 2.01
C MET A 21 -20.34 -5.00 2.77
N ARG A 22 -21.41 -4.30 2.41
CA ARG A 22 -22.75 -4.52 2.99
C ARG A 22 -23.30 -5.92 2.66
N LEU A 23 -22.85 -6.53 1.58
CA LEU A 23 -23.16 -7.92 1.20
C LEU A 23 -22.25 -8.96 1.90
N GLY A 24 -21.36 -8.53 2.79
CA GLY A 24 -20.47 -9.41 3.56
C GLY A 24 -19.11 -9.69 2.92
N ILE A 25 -18.78 -9.03 1.80
CA ILE A 25 -17.47 -9.17 1.16
C ILE A 25 -16.46 -8.27 1.87
N LYS A 26 -15.35 -8.83 2.36
CA LYS A 26 -14.30 -8.03 3.01
C LYS A 26 -13.45 -7.32 1.94
N ILE A 27 -13.69 -6.02 1.76
CA ILE A 27 -12.92 -5.16 0.84
C ILE A 27 -12.15 -4.13 1.65
N VAL A 28 -10.89 -3.90 1.26
CA VAL A 28 -10.03 -2.84 1.84
C VAL A 28 -9.85 -1.75 0.79
N LEU A 29 -10.27 -0.53 1.12
CA LEU A 29 -10.04 0.66 0.29
C LEU A 29 -8.63 1.20 0.60
N VAL A 30 -7.67 0.88 -0.26
CA VAL A 30 -6.28 1.33 -0.10
C VAL A 30 -6.13 2.74 -0.66
N LEU A 31 -5.80 3.69 0.21
CA LEU A 31 -5.56 5.08 -0.15
C LEU A 31 -4.16 5.24 -0.75
N GLU A 32 -4.08 5.84 -1.93
CA GLU A 32 -2.82 6.20 -2.57
C GLU A 32 -2.55 7.71 -2.50
N GLN A 33 -3.59 8.52 -2.34
CA GLN A 33 -3.53 9.96 -2.16
C GLN A 33 -4.38 10.39 -0.94
N ILE A 34 -4.02 11.51 -0.33
CA ILE A 34 -4.71 11.97 0.88
C ILE A 34 -6.12 12.49 0.59
N GLU A 35 -6.34 13.00 -0.62
CA GLU A 35 -7.60 13.55 -1.09
C GLU A 35 -8.71 12.49 -1.13
N GLU A 36 -8.36 11.24 -1.41
CA GLU A 36 -9.28 10.08 -1.45
C GLU A 36 -9.92 9.83 -0.08
N LEU A 37 -9.20 10.11 1.01
CA LEU A 37 -9.71 9.89 2.36
C LEU A 37 -11.00 10.68 2.62
N LYS A 38 -11.08 11.91 2.11
CA LYS A 38 -12.26 12.75 2.28
C LYS A 38 -13.48 12.08 1.65
N LEU A 39 -13.32 11.60 0.41
CA LEU A 39 -14.40 10.97 -0.34
C LEU A 39 -14.85 9.68 0.34
N VAL A 40 -13.91 8.82 0.77
CA VAL A 40 -14.24 7.58 1.50
C VAL A 40 -15.07 7.87 2.76
N ILE A 41 -14.72 8.90 3.53
CA ILE A 41 -15.46 9.27 4.75
C ILE A 41 -16.86 9.78 4.43
N GLU A 42 -16.98 10.66 3.43
CA GLU A 42 -18.27 11.25 3.04
C GLU A 42 -19.23 10.18 2.50
N THR A 43 -18.77 9.35 1.57
CA THR A 43 -19.57 8.25 0.99
C THR A 43 -19.92 7.19 2.03
N SER A 44 -18.98 6.79 2.88
CA SER A 44 -19.23 5.85 3.99
C SER A 44 -20.37 6.33 4.91
N ARG A 45 -20.37 7.61 5.27
CA ARG A 45 -21.41 8.21 6.11
C ARG A 45 -22.75 8.28 5.40
N ALA A 46 -22.77 8.68 4.13
CA ALA A 46 -23.98 8.73 3.32
C ALA A 46 -24.65 7.35 3.19
N MET A 47 -23.85 6.30 3.05
CA MET A 47 -24.33 4.93 2.92
C MET A 47 -24.55 4.20 4.25
N ASN A 48 -24.13 4.80 5.38
CA ASN A 48 -24.11 4.20 6.70
C ASN A 48 -23.38 2.83 6.73
N VAL A 49 -22.24 2.74 6.04
CA VAL A 49 -21.38 1.54 6.00
C VAL A 49 -20.02 1.90 6.55
N GLN A 50 -19.55 1.15 7.55
CA GLN A 50 -18.20 1.34 8.08
C GLN A 50 -17.16 0.79 7.09
N PRO A 51 -16.21 1.61 6.61
CA PRO A 51 -15.23 1.18 5.63
C PRO A 51 -14.09 0.45 6.32
N ILE A 52 -13.37 -0.37 5.56
CA ILE A 52 -12.04 -0.86 5.93
C ILE A 52 -11.05 -0.12 5.05
N ILE A 53 -10.15 0.62 5.68
CA ILE A 53 -9.21 1.53 5.02
C ILE A 53 -7.81 0.94 5.11
N GLY A 54 -7.11 0.95 3.98
CA GLY A 54 -5.68 0.72 3.89
C GLY A 54 -4.96 1.99 3.46
N VAL A 55 -3.65 2.04 3.67
CA VAL A 55 -2.79 3.11 3.15
C VAL A 55 -1.63 2.50 2.38
N ARG A 56 -1.33 3.06 1.21
CA ARG A 56 -0.11 2.75 0.48
C ARG A 56 1.03 3.65 0.96
N ALA A 57 2.02 3.09 1.64
CA ALA A 57 3.21 3.83 2.05
C ALA A 57 4.21 3.95 0.91
N LYS A 58 4.85 5.11 0.84
CA LYS A 58 5.99 5.36 -0.02
C LYS A 58 7.28 5.10 0.74
N LEU A 59 7.97 4.03 0.35
CA LEU A 59 9.24 3.66 0.98
C LEU A 59 10.40 4.51 0.43
N SER A 60 11.33 4.83 1.31
CA SER A 60 12.61 5.48 1.00
C SER A 60 13.65 4.49 0.46
N THR A 61 13.46 3.18 0.70
CA THR A 61 14.26 2.10 0.12
C THR A 61 14.24 2.17 -1.41
N LYS A 62 15.40 2.44 -2.03
CA LYS A 62 15.55 2.57 -3.49
C LYS A 62 15.98 1.24 -4.13
N GLN A 63 15.43 0.93 -5.31
CA GLN A 63 16.03 -0.03 -6.22
C GLN A 63 17.21 0.59 -6.96
N ASN A 64 18.29 -0.18 -7.14
CA ASN A 64 19.32 0.11 -8.14
C ASN A 64 18.96 -0.63 -9.45
N GLY A 65 18.69 0.09 -10.55
CA GLY A 65 18.43 -0.53 -11.86
C GLY A 65 17.45 0.23 -12.77
N ARG A 66 17.22 -0.29 -13.99
CA ARG A 66 16.35 0.31 -15.03
C ARG A 66 14.87 0.44 -14.63
N TRP A 67 14.44 -0.23 -13.57
CA TRP A 67 13.05 -0.26 -13.08
C TRP A 67 12.82 0.61 -11.83
N ALA A 68 13.82 1.38 -11.41
CA ALA A 68 13.76 2.31 -10.28
C ALA A 68 12.76 3.48 -10.46
N GLY A 69 12.10 3.59 -11.62
CA GLY A 69 11.18 4.68 -11.94
C GLY A 69 9.76 4.51 -11.37
N THR A 70 9.37 3.32 -10.92
CA THR A 70 8.01 3.06 -10.41
C THR A 70 7.90 2.99 -8.89
N SER A 71 9.05 2.96 -8.18
CA SER A 71 9.13 2.85 -6.72
C SER A 71 10.22 3.76 -6.16
N GLY A 72 9.98 4.37 -4.99
CA GLY A 72 10.83 5.40 -4.37
C GLY A 72 10.31 6.83 -4.57
N ASP A 73 11.10 7.85 -4.21
CA ASP A 73 10.72 9.29 -4.20
C ASP A 73 10.15 9.84 -5.53
N GLY A 74 10.43 9.20 -6.67
CA GLY A 74 9.85 9.55 -7.98
C GLY A 74 8.51 8.89 -8.32
N GLY A 75 8.01 7.97 -7.47
CA GLY A 75 6.76 7.26 -7.67
C GLY A 75 5.55 8.20 -7.54
N LYS A 76 4.61 8.10 -8.50
CA LYS A 76 3.37 8.91 -8.55
C LYS A 76 2.37 8.58 -7.43
N PHE A 77 2.52 7.41 -6.80
CA PHE A 77 1.54 6.85 -5.88
C PHE A 77 2.17 6.55 -4.52
N GLY A 78 1.36 6.65 -3.47
CA GLY A 78 1.75 6.36 -2.09
C GLY A 78 1.96 7.62 -1.25
N LEU A 79 1.73 7.44 0.04
CA LEU A 79 1.80 8.45 1.07
C LEU A 79 3.18 8.42 1.72
N ASP A 80 3.85 9.57 1.76
CA ASP A 80 5.02 9.76 2.60
C ASP A 80 4.63 9.80 4.10
N ALA A 81 5.64 9.81 4.98
CA ALA A 81 5.42 9.81 6.43
C ALA A 81 4.52 10.97 6.91
N ASN A 82 4.65 12.17 6.33
CA ASN A 82 3.83 13.31 6.70
C ASN A 82 2.37 13.09 6.32
N LYS A 83 2.12 12.59 5.11
CA LYS A 83 0.76 12.26 4.65
C LYS A 83 0.15 11.12 5.47
N LEU A 84 0.91 10.10 5.85
CA LEU A 84 0.45 9.02 6.72
C LEU A 84 0.00 9.56 8.09
N ILE A 85 0.78 10.45 8.71
CA ILE A 85 0.41 11.11 9.97
C ILE A 85 -0.87 11.93 9.80
N GLN A 86 -1.02 12.65 8.67
CA GLN A 86 -2.24 13.42 8.38
C GLN A 86 -3.47 12.51 8.24
N VAL A 87 -3.35 11.34 7.57
CA VAL A 87 -4.43 10.34 7.49
C VAL A 87 -4.85 9.88 8.89
N VAL A 88 -3.89 9.53 9.75
CA VAL A 88 -4.17 9.12 11.13
C VAL A 88 -4.88 10.23 11.90
N HIS A 89 -4.38 11.46 11.82
CA HIS A 89 -4.98 12.59 12.53
C HIS A 89 -6.41 12.88 12.04
N ARG A 90 -6.64 12.82 10.73
CA ARG A 90 -7.95 13.01 10.12
C ARG A 90 -8.92 11.91 10.56
N LEU A 91 -8.54 10.64 10.46
CA LEU A 91 -9.38 9.53 10.91
C LEU A 91 -9.67 9.60 12.41
N ARG A 92 -8.72 10.01 13.24
CA ARG A 92 -8.94 10.23 14.68
C ARG A 92 -9.97 11.32 14.92
N LYS A 93 -9.86 12.47 14.24
CA LYS A 93 -10.83 13.57 14.33
C LYS A 93 -12.24 13.13 13.96
N GLU A 94 -12.35 12.28 12.94
CA GLU A 94 -13.63 11.76 12.44
C GLU A 94 -14.14 10.54 13.22
N LYS A 95 -13.42 10.09 14.28
CA LYS A 95 -13.73 8.91 15.09
C LYS A 95 -13.78 7.59 14.30
N MET A 96 -12.90 7.49 13.29
CA MET A 96 -12.81 6.37 12.35
C MET A 96 -11.41 5.74 12.31
N LEU A 97 -10.55 5.99 13.32
CA LEU A 97 -9.19 5.46 13.35
C LEU A 97 -9.15 3.91 13.36
N GLN A 98 -10.16 3.28 13.94
CA GLN A 98 -10.38 1.84 13.91
C GLN A 98 -10.66 1.26 12.50
N CYS A 99 -11.00 2.10 11.53
CA CYS A 99 -11.17 1.69 10.15
C CYS A 99 -9.83 1.49 9.44
N LEU A 100 -8.74 2.09 9.93
CA LEU A 100 -7.40 1.89 9.38
C LEU A 100 -6.86 0.53 9.80
N GLN A 101 -6.73 -0.38 8.84
CA GLN A 101 -6.46 -1.80 9.09
C GLN A 101 -5.33 -2.38 8.22
N LEU A 102 -4.90 -1.71 7.14
CA LEU A 102 -3.92 -2.28 6.22
C LEU A 102 -2.83 -1.28 5.88
N LEU A 103 -1.58 -1.71 5.97
CA LEU A 103 -0.44 -1.04 5.36
C LEU A 103 -0.05 -1.79 4.08
N HIS A 104 -0.07 -1.10 2.94
CA HIS A 104 0.42 -1.63 1.68
C HIS A 104 1.72 -0.91 1.30
N PHE A 105 2.68 -1.63 0.74
CA PHE A 105 3.80 -1.04 0.01
C PHE A 105 4.17 -1.91 -1.18
N HIS A 106 4.80 -1.30 -2.18
CA HIS A 106 5.24 -2.00 -3.38
C HIS A 106 6.63 -1.53 -3.77
N ILE A 107 7.59 -2.45 -3.81
CA ILE A 107 9.01 -2.18 -4.10
C ILE A 107 9.26 -2.15 -5.62
N GLY A 108 8.41 -2.84 -6.40
CA GLY A 108 8.56 -3.03 -7.83
C GLY A 108 8.37 -4.49 -8.24
N SER A 109 8.54 -4.78 -9.53
CA SER A 109 8.49 -6.13 -10.08
C SER A 109 9.91 -6.72 -10.23
N GLN A 110 10.02 -8.06 -10.22
CA GLN A 110 11.26 -8.78 -10.47
C GLN A 110 12.45 -8.28 -9.63
N ILE A 111 12.29 -8.28 -8.31
CA ILE A 111 13.35 -7.87 -7.39
C ILE A 111 14.41 -8.99 -7.39
N SER A 112 15.57 -8.75 -7.96
CA SER A 112 16.63 -9.76 -8.09
C SER A 112 17.45 -9.97 -6.80
N CYS A 113 17.41 -9.00 -5.88
CA CYS A 113 18.22 -8.98 -4.66
C CYS A 113 17.37 -9.11 -3.39
N ILE A 114 17.64 -10.12 -2.57
CA ILE A 114 16.96 -10.32 -1.28
C ILE A 114 17.21 -9.19 -0.28
N SER A 115 18.37 -8.52 -0.34
CA SER A 115 18.67 -7.38 0.54
C SER A 115 17.65 -6.26 0.36
N THR A 116 17.24 -5.96 -0.88
CA THR A 116 16.23 -4.94 -1.17
C THR A 116 14.87 -5.30 -0.56
N ILE A 117 14.50 -6.59 -0.60
CA ILE A 117 13.26 -7.07 0.05
C ILE A 117 13.39 -6.89 1.57
N LYS A 118 14.52 -7.29 2.16
CA LYS A 118 14.75 -7.16 3.61
C LYS A 118 14.70 -5.70 4.08
N ASP A 119 15.36 -4.80 3.37
CA ASP A 119 15.39 -3.38 3.71
C ASP A 119 13.99 -2.78 3.68
N ALA A 120 13.21 -3.08 2.62
CA ALA A 120 11.82 -2.64 2.51
C ALA A 120 10.91 -3.24 3.58
N MET A 121 11.11 -4.50 3.97
CA MET A 121 10.37 -5.14 5.05
C MET A 121 10.66 -4.49 6.40
N VAL A 122 11.92 -4.13 6.67
CA VAL A 122 12.31 -3.42 7.88
C VAL A 122 11.63 -2.06 7.93
N GLU A 123 11.72 -1.27 6.85
CA GLU A 123 11.09 0.04 6.76
C GLU A 123 9.55 -0.05 6.86
N GLY A 124 8.92 -0.96 6.12
CA GLY A 124 7.48 -1.18 6.17
C GLY A 124 6.99 -1.63 7.55
N SER A 125 7.75 -2.49 8.24
CA SER A 125 7.42 -2.93 9.60
C SER A 125 7.53 -1.78 10.61
N GLN A 126 8.51 -0.90 10.47
CA GLN A 126 8.62 0.30 11.30
C GLN A 126 7.41 1.22 11.12
N ILE A 127 7.02 1.50 9.88
CA ILE A 127 5.82 2.30 9.58
C ILE A 127 4.57 1.64 10.20
N TYR A 128 4.42 0.32 10.05
CA TYR A 128 3.31 -0.42 10.65
C TYR A 128 3.25 -0.25 12.17
N CYS A 129 4.38 -0.44 12.85
CA CYS A 129 4.49 -0.28 14.29
C CYS A 129 4.14 1.15 14.74
N GLU A 130 4.61 2.17 14.02
CA GLU A 130 4.26 3.56 14.32
C GLU A 130 2.75 3.83 14.17
N LEU A 131 2.11 3.29 13.12
CA LEU A 131 0.65 3.40 12.96
C LEU A 131 -0.10 2.75 14.12
N VAL A 132 0.34 1.57 14.58
CA VAL A 132 -0.21 0.89 15.76
C VAL A 132 -0.03 1.73 17.02
N LEU A 133 1.16 2.30 17.24
CA LEU A 133 1.46 3.17 18.39
C LEU A 133 0.61 4.44 18.38
N MET A 134 0.27 4.96 17.20
CA MET A 134 -0.68 6.06 17.04
C MET A 134 -2.15 5.62 17.25
N GLY A 135 -2.43 4.35 17.53
CA GLY A 135 -3.75 3.83 17.86
C GLY A 135 -4.59 3.37 16.66
N ALA A 136 -3.98 3.22 15.48
CA ALA A 136 -4.64 2.54 14.37
C ALA A 136 -4.82 1.05 14.70
N SER A 137 -5.95 0.47 14.28
CA SER A 137 -6.28 -0.90 14.66
C SER A 137 -5.39 -1.95 14.00
N MET A 138 -4.90 -1.67 12.79
CA MET A 138 -3.93 -2.44 11.98
C MET A 138 -4.01 -3.97 12.11
N HIS A 139 -4.41 -4.64 11.03
CA HIS A 139 -4.55 -6.10 10.98
C HIS A 139 -3.70 -6.75 9.87
N TYR A 140 -3.31 -5.97 8.86
CA TYR A 140 -2.71 -6.47 7.63
C TYR A 140 -1.49 -5.66 7.25
N ILE A 141 -0.44 -6.38 6.83
CA ILE A 141 0.68 -5.82 6.09
C ILE A 141 0.70 -6.50 4.72
N ASP A 142 0.53 -5.72 3.67
CA ASP A 142 0.61 -6.15 2.29
C ASP A 142 1.90 -5.62 1.68
N VAL A 143 2.80 -6.55 1.39
CA VAL A 143 4.16 -6.27 0.92
C VAL A 143 4.21 -6.13 -0.61
N GLY A 144 3.05 -6.28 -1.27
CA GLY A 144 2.89 -6.21 -2.70
C GLY A 144 3.54 -7.39 -3.43
N GLY A 145 3.68 -7.23 -4.75
CA GLY A 145 4.48 -8.14 -5.58
C GLY A 145 5.98 -7.85 -5.51
N GLY A 146 6.72 -8.47 -6.42
CA GLY A 146 8.16 -8.23 -6.57
C GLY A 146 9.03 -9.46 -6.34
N LEU A 147 8.45 -10.53 -5.80
CA LEU A 147 9.06 -11.86 -5.83
C LEU A 147 9.44 -12.22 -7.27
N GLY A 148 10.73 -12.32 -7.52
CA GLY A 148 11.29 -12.57 -8.84
C GLY A 148 11.27 -14.04 -9.21
N ILE A 149 11.43 -14.30 -10.50
CA ILE A 149 11.55 -15.64 -11.07
C ILE A 149 12.96 -15.79 -11.65
N ASP A 150 13.60 -16.94 -11.40
CA ASP A 150 14.87 -17.29 -12.03
C ASP A 150 14.63 -17.84 -13.45
N TYR A 151 14.71 -16.98 -14.46
CA TYR A 151 14.44 -17.38 -15.85
C TYR A 151 15.63 -18.08 -16.53
N ASP A 152 16.85 -17.76 -16.12
CA ASP A 152 18.08 -18.31 -16.72
C ASP A 152 18.77 -19.41 -15.88
N GLY A 153 18.30 -19.64 -14.64
CA GLY A 153 18.81 -20.65 -13.74
C GLY A 153 20.14 -20.29 -13.08
N THR A 154 20.62 -19.06 -13.26
CA THR A 154 21.96 -18.64 -12.81
C THR A 154 22.02 -18.34 -11.33
N LYS A 155 20.87 -18.20 -10.65
CA LYS A 155 20.74 -17.77 -9.24
C LYS A 155 21.58 -16.54 -8.92
N SER A 156 21.59 -15.59 -9.85
CA SER A 156 22.39 -14.37 -9.77
C SER A 156 21.48 -13.15 -9.61
N PRO A 157 21.97 -12.03 -9.05
CA PRO A 157 21.18 -10.81 -8.95
C PRO A 157 21.07 -10.07 -10.30
N SER A 158 20.83 -10.80 -11.39
CA SER A 158 20.65 -10.27 -12.73
C SER A 158 19.19 -9.84 -12.95
N ASN A 159 18.92 -9.12 -14.04
CA ASN A 159 17.55 -8.66 -14.35
C ASN A 159 16.59 -9.79 -14.74
N ILE A 160 17.10 -10.99 -15.00
CA ILE A 160 16.33 -12.18 -15.41
C ILE A 160 16.51 -13.34 -14.41
N SER A 161 17.14 -13.09 -13.26
CA SER A 161 17.40 -14.08 -12.23
C SER A 161 17.18 -13.48 -10.84
N ILE A 162 17.34 -14.30 -9.80
CA ILE A 162 17.22 -13.90 -8.39
C ILE A 162 18.35 -14.53 -7.58
N ASN A 163 18.79 -13.86 -6.51
CA ASN A 163 19.80 -14.39 -5.60
C ASN A 163 19.22 -15.02 -4.32
N TYR A 164 17.96 -15.48 -4.36
CA TYR A 164 17.25 -16.06 -3.23
C TYR A 164 16.31 -17.19 -3.63
N SER A 165 15.84 -17.93 -2.62
CA SER A 165 14.85 -19.00 -2.74
C SER A 165 13.47 -18.55 -2.26
N MET A 166 12.47 -19.41 -2.49
CA MET A 166 11.12 -19.26 -1.93
C MET A 166 11.06 -19.42 -0.40
N GLN A 167 12.09 -20.05 0.17
CA GLN A 167 12.26 -20.29 1.60
C GLN A 167 13.26 -19.30 2.18
#